data_AF-A0AAD7EUY3-F1
#
_entry.id   AF-A0AAD7EUY3-F1
#
_cell.length_a   1.000
_cell.length_b   1.000
_cell.length_c   1.000
_cell.angle_alpha   90.00
_cell.angle_beta   90.00
_cell.angle_gamma   90.00
#
_symmetry.space_group_name_H-M   'P 1'
#
loop_
_entity.id
_entity.type
_entity.pdbx_description
1 polymer ?
#
loop_
_entity_poly.entity_id
_entity_poly.type
_entity_poly.pdbx_seq_one_letter_code
_entity_poly.pdbx_strand_id
1 'polypeptide(L)'
;MADTGADCLTTEILGPGLSFASATLFLFDYCLTFFDELRFIWVQRHSTSTILFWVARYAAMASTIVTLCQTPTTSLPLANLDTGLRSIAIVAAEAILAVRTWAIWERKKSILIFLCLVSAAALGGNMIMIVRGINNTHKSLDGNCTVIVNTRSRAYLIPYVVVIAYETMTMSLSAARILKWRSQITPSTQTPLLDTLWNDGLMYFTWMIALGIVNIIIILHGGVHVRTGGAQLQTSLHSILSTRIILHLAKLGRARRRQDRTTLASAPVSSLFTPTTLVMSTDAASYWDVDELEYSY
;
A
#
# COMPACT_ATOMS: atom_id res chain seq x y z
N MET A 1 -13.48 -30.20 -27.65
CA MET A 1 -12.33 -30.88 -27.01
C MET A 1 -10.99 -30.21 -27.36
N ALA A 2 -10.78 -29.71 -28.59
CA ALA A 2 -9.59 -28.92 -28.93
C ALA A 2 -9.53 -27.56 -28.20
N ASP A 3 -10.65 -26.85 -28.07
CA ASP A 3 -10.69 -25.52 -27.41
C ASP A 3 -10.32 -25.57 -25.92
N THR A 4 -10.76 -26.62 -25.20
CA THR A 4 -10.44 -26.81 -23.78
C THR A 4 -8.96 -27.08 -23.52
N GLY A 5 -8.23 -27.64 -24.48
CA GLY A 5 -6.79 -27.91 -24.35
C GLY A 5 -5.94 -26.66 -24.56
N ALA A 6 -6.27 -25.86 -25.56
CA ALA A 6 -5.62 -24.57 -25.81
C ALA A 6 -5.86 -23.59 -24.66
N ASP A 7 -7.06 -23.57 -24.08
CA ASP A 7 -7.38 -22.75 -22.91
C ASP A 7 -6.63 -23.23 -21.64
N CYS A 8 -6.45 -24.55 -21.44
CA CYS A 8 -5.61 -25.08 -20.35
C CYS A 8 -4.15 -24.65 -20.51
N LEU A 9 -3.55 -24.85 -21.70
CA LEU A 9 -2.16 -24.46 -21.98
C LEU A 9 -1.93 -22.96 -21.82
N THR A 10 -2.86 -22.13 -22.30
CA THR A 10 -2.74 -20.67 -22.18
C THR A 10 -2.81 -20.23 -20.72
N THR A 11 -3.70 -20.83 -19.91
CA THR A 11 -3.83 -20.49 -18.49
C THR A 11 -2.68 -21.00 -17.62
N GLU A 12 -2.06 -22.14 -17.97
CA GLU A 12 -0.84 -22.62 -17.32
C GLU A 12 0.38 -21.75 -17.58
N ILE A 13 0.47 -21.11 -18.76
CA ILE A 13 1.60 -20.23 -19.08
C ILE A 13 1.39 -18.83 -18.50
N LEU A 14 0.17 -18.29 -18.58
CA LEU A 14 -0.11 -16.89 -18.24
C LEU A 14 0.01 -16.62 -16.73
N GLY A 15 -0.40 -17.55 -15.88
CA GLY A 15 -0.38 -17.37 -14.42
C GLY A 15 1.03 -17.27 -13.81
N PRO A 16 1.92 -18.24 -14.08
CA PRO A 16 3.33 -18.15 -13.68
C PRO A 16 4.02 -16.95 -14.31
N GLY A 17 3.77 -16.66 -15.59
CA GLY A 17 4.33 -15.48 -16.27
C GLY A 17 4.00 -14.17 -15.56
N LEU A 18 2.74 -13.99 -15.14
CA LEU A 18 2.32 -12.81 -14.38
C LEU A 18 2.97 -12.73 -12.99
N SER A 19 3.20 -13.89 -12.36
CA SER A 19 3.87 -13.98 -11.06
C SER A 19 5.36 -13.62 -11.16
N PHE A 20 6.06 -14.08 -12.21
CA PHE A 20 7.44 -13.68 -12.48
C PHE A 20 7.56 -12.21 -12.87
N ALA A 21 6.65 -11.69 -13.69
CA ALA A 21 6.63 -10.29 -14.07
C ALA A 21 6.42 -9.38 -12.84
N SER A 22 5.47 -9.73 -11.96
CA SER A 22 5.23 -8.97 -10.72
C SER A 22 6.42 -9.04 -9.74
N ALA A 23 7.04 -10.20 -9.58
CA ALA A 23 8.25 -10.34 -8.76
C ALA A 23 9.42 -9.52 -9.33
N THR A 24 9.62 -9.55 -10.66
CA THR A 24 10.66 -8.76 -11.33
C THR A 24 10.41 -7.26 -11.15
N LEU A 25 9.16 -6.81 -11.29
CA LEU A 25 8.78 -5.42 -11.07
C LEU A 25 9.08 -4.97 -9.63
N PHE A 26 8.74 -5.81 -8.65
CA PHE A 26 9.02 -5.53 -7.24
C PHE A 26 10.52 -5.45 -6.93
N LEU A 27 11.30 -6.42 -7.41
CA LEU A 27 12.75 -6.43 -7.21
C LEU A 27 13.43 -5.25 -7.90
N PHE A 28 12.99 -4.91 -9.12
CA PHE A 28 13.47 -3.73 -9.83
C PHE A 28 13.20 -2.44 -9.03
N ASP A 29 11.98 -2.28 -8.51
CA ASP A 29 11.63 -1.16 -7.66
C ASP A 29 12.45 -1.09 -6.37
N TYR A 30 12.66 -2.25 -5.73
CA TYR A 30 13.47 -2.39 -4.53
C TYR A 30 14.89 -1.88 -4.78
N CYS A 31 15.54 -2.32 -5.86
CA CYS A 31 16.88 -1.87 -6.24
C CYS A 31 16.96 -0.36 -6.44
N LEU A 32 15.97 0.25 -7.10
CA LEU A 32 15.94 1.70 -7.34
C LEU A 32 15.77 2.51 -6.05
N THR A 33 15.00 1.99 -5.10
CA THR A 33 14.64 2.71 -3.87
C THR A 33 15.52 2.36 -2.67
N PHE A 34 16.40 1.37 -2.79
CA PHE A 34 17.25 0.89 -1.71
C PHE A 34 18.18 1.96 -1.12
N PHE A 35 18.82 2.77 -1.96
CA PHE A 35 19.71 3.83 -1.49
C PHE A 35 18.95 4.91 -0.72
N ASP A 36 17.77 5.28 -1.21
CA ASP A 36 16.89 6.21 -0.51
C ASP A 36 16.37 5.62 0.79
N GLU A 37 16.04 4.33 0.82
CA GLU A 37 15.63 3.62 2.03
C GLU A 37 16.71 3.74 3.12
N LEU A 38 17.95 3.35 2.81
CA LEU A 38 19.08 3.46 3.72
C LEU A 38 19.27 4.89 4.21
N ARG A 39 19.22 5.86 3.30
CA ARG A 39 19.46 7.26 3.65
C ARG A 39 18.34 7.85 4.50
N PHE A 40 17.08 7.58 4.17
CA PHE A 40 15.93 8.26 4.75
C PHE A 40 15.33 7.51 5.94
N ILE A 41 15.15 6.20 5.85
CA ILE A 41 14.44 5.39 6.84
C ILE A 41 15.36 4.88 7.93
N TRP A 42 16.52 4.33 7.57
CA TRP A 42 17.42 3.68 8.53
C TRP A 42 18.18 4.66 9.43
N VAL A 43 18.46 5.87 8.92
CA VAL A 43 19.20 6.91 9.67
C VAL A 43 18.27 7.79 10.52
N GLN A 44 16.95 7.77 10.28
CA GLN A 44 16.00 8.58 11.04
C GLN A 44 15.51 7.89 12.31
N ARG A 45 14.94 8.69 13.20
CA ARG A 45 14.25 8.20 14.40
C ARG A 45 13.06 7.33 13.95
N HIS A 46 12.93 6.16 14.57
CA HIS A 46 11.89 5.20 14.19
C HIS A 46 10.52 5.70 14.65
N SER A 47 9.65 6.02 13.69
CA SER A 47 8.25 6.37 13.94
C SER A 47 7.32 5.22 13.56
N THR A 48 6.03 5.30 13.93
CA THR A 48 5.02 4.30 13.52
C THR A 48 4.98 4.07 12.01
N SER A 49 5.17 5.13 11.21
CA SER A 49 5.26 5.05 9.74
C SER A 49 6.47 4.25 9.26
N THR A 50 7.58 4.25 10.01
CA THR A 50 8.77 3.46 9.71
C THR A 50 8.53 1.97 9.93
N ILE A 51 7.82 1.61 11.00
CA ILE A 51 7.44 0.22 11.27
C ILE A 51 6.50 -0.28 10.17
N LEU A 52 5.46 0.49 9.85
CA LEU A 52 4.53 0.15 8.76
C LEU A 52 5.24 0.01 7.41
N PHE A 53 6.21 0.88 7.13
CA PHE A 53 7.06 0.78 5.94
C PHE A 53 7.82 -0.56 5.90
N TRP A 54 8.47 -0.96 7.00
CA TRP A 54 9.18 -2.24 7.05
C TRP A 54 8.21 -3.42 6.86
N VAL A 55 7.08 -3.43 7.55
CA VAL A 55 6.11 -4.53 7.42
C VAL A 55 5.58 -4.61 5.99
N ALA A 56 5.17 -3.50 5.37
CA ALA A 56 4.66 -3.48 3.99
C ALA A 56 5.70 -3.97 2.98
N ARG A 57 6.97 -3.55 3.14
CA ARG A 57 8.05 -3.83 2.19
C ARG A 57 8.60 -5.24 2.35
N TYR A 58 8.96 -5.63 3.57
CA TYR A 58 9.60 -6.92 3.83
C TYR A 58 8.62 -8.09 3.80
N ALA A 59 7.33 -7.89 4.13
CA ALA A 59 6.33 -8.93 3.92
C ALA A 59 6.07 -9.20 2.42
N ALA A 60 6.05 -8.14 1.59
CA ALA A 60 5.96 -8.29 0.12
C ALA A 60 7.23 -8.93 -0.47
N MET A 61 8.41 -8.62 0.09
CA MET A 61 9.65 -9.29 -0.32
C MET A 61 9.62 -10.78 0.05
N ALA A 62 9.14 -11.13 1.24
CA ALA A 62 8.98 -12.52 1.62
C ALA A 62 7.96 -13.25 0.72
N SER A 63 6.82 -12.63 0.39
CA SER A 63 5.84 -13.26 -0.51
C SER A 63 6.36 -13.42 -1.94
N THR A 64 7.12 -12.46 -2.47
CA THR A 64 7.77 -12.58 -3.79
C THR A 64 8.78 -13.72 -3.82
N ILE A 65 9.62 -13.87 -2.79
CA ILE A 65 10.56 -15.01 -2.68
C ILE A 65 9.79 -16.33 -2.63
N VAL A 66 8.76 -16.43 -1.80
CA VAL A 66 7.97 -17.66 -1.70
C VAL A 66 7.29 -17.98 -3.04
N THR A 67 6.74 -16.98 -3.73
CA THR A 67 6.14 -17.16 -5.06
C THR A 67 7.16 -17.67 -6.09
N LEU A 68 8.41 -17.18 -6.07
CA LEU A 68 9.47 -17.63 -6.97
C LEU A 68 9.95 -19.06 -6.66
N CYS A 69 9.87 -19.48 -5.40
CA CYS A 69 10.25 -20.83 -4.97
C CYS A 69 9.12 -21.86 -5.13
N GLN A 70 7.91 -21.46 -5.55
CA GLN A 70 6.80 -22.39 -5.71
C GLN A 70 6.98 -23.31 -6.92
N THR A 71 6.95 -24.61 -6.67
CA THR A 71 6.94 -25.68 -7.69
C THR A 71 5.54 -26.29 -7.82
N PRO A 72 5.20 -26.99 -8.93
CA PRO A 72 3.87 -27.60 -9.11
C PRO A 72 3.43 -28.55 -7.98
N THR A 73 4.40 -29.11 -7.25
CA THR A 73 4.20 -30.02 -6.10
C THR A 73 4.18 -29.32 -4.73
N THR A 74 4.02 -27.99 -4.68
CA THR A 74 4.12 -27.27 -3.40
C THR A 74 3.10 -27.73 -2.37
N SER A 75 3.59 -27.85 -1.14
CA SER A 75 2.79 -28.24 0.02
C SER A 75 1.78 -27.15 0.39
N LEU A 76 0.58 -27.55 0.80
CA LEU A 76 -0.48 -26.68 1.32
C LEU A 76 -0.01 -25.63 2.35
N PRO A 77 0.88 -25.94 3.32
CA PRO A 77 1.36 -24.92 4.27
C PRO A 77 2.12 -23.77 3.60
N LEU A 78 2.87 -24.02 2.52
CA LEU A 78 3.63 -22.97 1.84
C LEU A 78 2.72 -22.00 1.08
N ALA A 79 1.64 -22.53 0.47
CA ALA A 79 0.62 -21.71 -0.19
C ALA A 79 -0.16 -20.83 0.81
N ASN A 80 -0.44 -21.37 2.01
CA ASN A 80 -1.08 -20.61 3.08
C ASN A 80 -0.17 -19.53 3.65
N LEU A 81 1.13 -19.84 3.84
CA LEU A 81 2.12 -18.86 4.28
C LEU A 81 2.22 -17.69 3.30
N ASP A 82 2.34 -17.98 2.01
CA ASP A 82 2.38 -16.98 0.95
C ASP A 82 1.14 -16.08 0.97
N THR A 83 -0.06 -16.66 1.03
CA THR A 83 -1.32 -15.91 1.16
C THR A 83 -1.33 -15.00 2.39
N GLY A 84 -0.81 -15.49 3.52
CA GLY A 84 -0.67 -14.72 4.75
C GLY A 84 0.29 -13.55 4.60
N LEU A 85 1.48 -13.76 4.01
CA LEU A 85 2.47 -12.72 3.77
C LEU A 85 1.95 -11.62 2.84
N ARG A 86 1.24 -12.01 1.77
CA ARG A 86 0.57 -11.05 0.88
C ARG A 86 -0.46 -10.20 1.61
N SER A 87 -1.28 -10.85 2.44
CA SER A 87 -2.30 -10.16 3.24
C SER A 87 -1.66 -9.17 4.22
N ILE A 88 -0.57 -9.56 4.90
CA ILE A 88 0.17 -8.68 5.82
C ILE A 88 0.72 -7.46 5.06
N ALA A 89 1.31 -7.66 3.89
CA ALA A 89 1.85 -6.58 3.08
C ALA A 89 0.77 -5.57 2.65
N ILE A 90 -0.38 -6.06 2.18
CA ILE A 90 -1.53 -5.22 1.78
C ILE A 90 -2.07 -4.45 2.99
N VAL A 91 -2.28 -5.11 4.13
CA VAL A 91 -2.79 -4.46 5.35
C VAL A 91 -1.85 -3.35 5.84
N ALA A 92 -0.54 -3.60 5.80
CA ALA A 92 0.43 -2.58 6.16
C ALA A 92 0.41 -1.40 5.17
N ALA A 93 0.28 -1.66 3.88
CA ALA A 93 0.11 -0.61 2.86
C ALA A 93 -1.16 0.23 3.09
N GLU A 94 -2.29 -0.42 3.39
CA GLU A 94 -3.55 0.26 3.73
C GLU A 94 -3.44 1.07 5.02
N ALA A 95 -2.73 0.55 6.03
CA ALA A 95 -2.47 1.27 7.26
C ALA A 95 -1.65 2.55 7.02
N ILE A 96 -0.69 2.53 6.09
CA ILE A 96 0.06 3.73 5.68
C ILE A 96 -0.90 4.80 5.11
N LEU A 97 -1.83 4.39 4.25
CA LEU A 97 -2.84 5.29 3.68
C LEU A 97 -3.83 5.80 4.75
N ALA A 98 -4.19 4.96 5.72
CA ALA A 98 -5.04 5.33 6.84
C ALA A 98 -4.37 6.35 7.76
N VAL A 99 -3.10 6.13 8.13
CA VAL A 99 -2.30 7.09 8.91
C VAL A 99 -2.18 8.41 8.16
N ARG A 100 -1.99 8.38 6.84
CA ARG A 100 -1.98 9.58 6.01
C ARG A 100 -3.31 10.32 6.04
N THR A 101 -4.42 9.61 5.93
CA THR A 101 -5.75 10.22 5.98
C THR A 101 -5.99 10.83 7.36
N TRP A 102 -5.64 10.11 8.43
CA TRP A 102 -5.73 10.61 9.80
C TRP A 102 -4.88 11.87 10.03
N ALA A 103 -3.66 11.88 9.47
CA ALA A 103 -2.79 13.04 9.47
C ALA A 103 -3.51 14.21 8.82
N ILE A 104 -3.96 14.12 7.56
CA ILE A 104 -4.68 15.20 6.83
C ILE A 104 -5.87 15.78 7.61
N TRP A 105 -6.50 14.97 8.47
CA TRP A 105 -7.59 15.36 9.36
C TRP A 105 -7.14 15.93 10.72
N GLU A 106 -5.96 16.54 10.79
CA GLU A 106 -5.41 17.18 12.00
C GLU A 106 -5.34 16.22 13.19
N ARG A 107 -5.03 14.95 12.92
CA ARG A 107 -4.89 13.90 13.95
C ARG A 107 -6.12 13.70 14.84
N LYS A 108 -7.32 14.02 14.36
CA LYS A 108 -8.57 13.78 15.11
C LYS A 108 -8.75 12.29 15.41
N LYS A 109 -8.73 11.92 16.70
CA LYS A 109 -8.86 10.52 17.17
C LYS A 109 -10.10 9.81 16.62
N SER A 110 -11.21 10.53 16.42
CA SER A 110 -12.44 9.99 15.84
C SER A 110 -12.23 9.40 14.44
N ILE A 111 -11.42 10.03 13.59
CA ILE A 111 -11.14 9.53 12.23
C ILE A 111 -10.26 8.28 12.30
N LEU A 112 -9.27 8.26 13.19
CA LEU A 112 -8.43 7.07 13.39
C LEU A 112 -9.25 5.88 13.88
N ILE A 113 -10.08 6.08 14.92
CA ILE A 113 -10.96 5.03 15.46
C ILE A 113 -11.89 4.51 14.36
N PHE A 114 -12.50 5.40 13.58
CA PHE A 114 -13.34 5.02 12.45
C PHE A 114 -12.58 4.16 11.41
N LEU A 115 -11.39 4.61 10.96
CA LEU A 115 -10.56 3.88 10.00
C LEU A 115 -10.11 2.52 10.53
N CYS A 116 -9.72 2.44 11.80
CA CYS A 116 -9.32 1.19 12.46
C CYS A 116 -10.50 0.22 12.60
N LEU A 117 -11.70 0.70 12.95
CA LEU A 117 -12.89 -0.15 13.06
C LEU A 117 -13.29 -0.74 11.70
N VAL A 118 -13.28 0.08 10.65
CA VAL A 118 -13.60 -0.39 9.29
C VAL A 118 -12.55 -1.39 8.82
N SER A 119 -11.26 -1.11 9.06
CA SER A 119 -10.17 -2.03 8.72
C SER A 119 -10.26 -3.36 9.49
N ALA A 120 -10.58 -3.32 10.79
CA ALA A 120 -10.76 -4.51 11.61
C ALA A 120 -11.97 -5.35 11.14
N ALA A 121 -13.08 -4.70 10.77
CA ALA A 121 -14.24 -5.38 10.20
C ALA A 121 -13.90 -6.06 8.86
N ALA A 122 -13.16 -5.36 7.98
CA ALA A 122 -12.69 -5.91 6.72
C ALA A 122 -11.79 -7.14 6.91
N LEU A 123 -10.85 -7.06 7.86
CA LEU A 123 -9.93 -8.16 8.19
C LEU A 123 -10.65 -9.35 8.82
N GLY A 124 -11.58 -9.09 9.74
CA GLY A 124 -12.43 -10.12 10.33
C GLY A 124 -13.23 -10.86 9.26
N GLY A 125 -13.80 -10.13 8.30
CA GLY A 125 -14.48 -10.71 7.14
C GLY A 125 -13.56 -11.63 6.32
N ASN A 126 -12.35 -11.17 6.00
CA ASN A 126 -11.39 -11.96 5.24
C ASN A 126 -10.93 -13.21 6.00
N MET A 127 -10.68 -13.12 7.31
CA MET A 127 -10.25 -14.24 8.14
C MET A 127 -11.33 -15.32 8.26
N ILE A 128 -12.60 -14.92 8.46
CA ILE A 128 -13.73 -15.85 8.47
C ILE A 128 -13.84 -16.57 7.13
N MET A 129 -13.58 -15.88 6.01
CA MET A 129 -13.59 -16.48 4.69
C MET A 129 -12.47 -17.51 4.50
N ILE A 130 -11.25 -17.21 4.94
CA ILE A 130 -10.10 -18.13 4.89
C ILE A 130 -10.33 -19.38 5.76
N VAL A 131 -10.98 -19.23 6.92
CA VAL A 131 -11.28 -20.34 7.83
C VAL A 131 -12.45 -21.20 7.31
N ARG A 132 -13.47 -20.58 6.68
CA ARG A 132 -14.69 -21.27 6.22
C ARG A 132 -14.67 -21.71 4.76
N GLY A 133 -13.75 -21.20 3.98
CA GLY A 133 -13.43 -21.63 2.62
C GLY A 133 -11.91 -21.69 2.56
N ILE A 134 -11.31 -22.83 2.25
CA ILE A 134 -11.11 -23.24 0.86
C ILE A 134 -10.78 -24.73 0.87
N ASN A 135 -11.69 -25.58 0.39
CA ASN A 135 -11.33 -26.94 -0.02
C ASN A 135 -10.91 -26.86 -1.50
N ASN A 136 -9.63 -26.61 -1.74
CA ASN A 136 -9.06 -26.77 -3.08
C ASN A 136 -9.14 -28.26 -3.44
N THR A 137 -9.96 -28.62 -4.42
CA THR A 137 -10.00 -29.99 -4.94
C THR A 137 -9.17 -30.01 -6.21
N HIS A 138 -8.05 -30.72 -6.17
CA HIS A 138 -7.23 -30.94 -7.36
C HIS A 138 -7.93 -31.99 -8.23
N LYS A 139 -8.31 -31.63 -9.46
CA LYS A 139 -8.75 -32.61 -10.45
C LYS A 139 -7.68 -32.70 -11.53
N SER A 140 -7.05 -33.88 -11.63
CA SER A 140 -6.18 -34.20 -12.75
C SER A 140 -7.07 -34.50 -13.96
N LEU A 141 -6.94 -33.72 -15.05
CA LEU A 141 -7.40 -34.13 -16.37
C LEU A 141 -6.19 -34.73 -17.11
N ASP A 142 -6.26 -36.03 -17.40
CA ASP A 142 -5.35 -36.79 -18.26
C ASP A 142 -3.86 -36.43 -18.16
N GLY A 143 -3.22 -36.81 -17.04
CA GLY A 143 -1.76 -36.93 -16.88
C GLY A 143 -0.90 -35.66 -17.00
N ASN A 144 -1.37 -34.63 -17.72
CA ASN A 144 -0.60 -33.46 -18.14
C ASN A 144 -1.28 -32.12 -17.80
N CYS A 145 -2.58 -32.07 -17.46
CA CYS A 145 -3.28 -30.83 -17.09
C CYS A 145 -3.95 -31.02 -15.71
N THR A 146 -3.36 -30.47 -14.65
CA THR A 146 -4.00 -30.45 -13.32
C THR A 146 -4.82 -29.19 -13.16
N VAL A 147 -6.14 -29.32 -13.15
CA VAL A 147 -7.04 -28.19 -12.92
C VAL A 147 -7.40 -28.13 -11.44
N ILE A 148 -7.05 -27.02 -10.80
CA ILE A 148 -7.52 -26.72 -9.44
C ILE A 148 -8.97 -26.26 -9.56
N VAL A 149 -9.92 -27.11 -9.15
CA VAL A 149 -11.34 -26.75 -9.16
C VAL A 149 -11.72 -26.28 -7.76
N ASN A 150 -12.03 -24.99 -7.65
CA ASN A 150 -12.46 -24.40 -6.39
C ASN A 150 -13.98 -24.24 -6.40
N THR A 151 -14.68 -25.06 -5.63
CA THR A 151 -16.16 -25.13 -5.57
C THR A 151 -16.81 -23.82 -5.11
N ARG A 152 -16.02 -22.88 -4.59
CA ARG A 152 -16.47 -21.55 -4.11
C ARG A 152 -15.70 -20.38 -4.76
N SER A 153 -15.39 -20.47 -6.06
CA SER A 153 -14.57 -19.49 -6.80
C SER A 153 -15.03 -18.03 -6.68
N ARG A 154 -16.35 -17.76 -6.63
CA ARG A 154 -16.89 -16.38 -6.52
C ARG A 154 -16.76 -15.77 -5.12
N ALA A 155 -16.53 -16.57 -4.09
CA ALA A 155 -16.39 -16.06 -2.72
C ALA A 155 -15.13 -15.19 -2.54
N TYR A 156 -14.13 -15.37 -3.41
CA TYR A 156 -12.94 -14.53 -3.46
C TYR A 156 -13.20 -13.11 -3.94
N LEU A 157 -14.39 -12.78 -4.48
CA LEU A 157 -14.72 -11.40 -4.86
C LEU A 157 -14.82 -10.47 -3.64
N ILE A 158 -15.30 -11.02 -2.51
CA ILE A 158 -15.59 -10.25 -1.29
C ILE A 158 -14.37 -9.45 -0.80
N PRO A 159 -13.17 -10.04 -0.58
CA PRO A 159 -12.02 -9.27 -0.09
C PRO A 159 -11.61 -8.14 -1.04
N TYR A 160 -11.69 -8.32 -2.36
CA TYR A 160 -11.34 -7.26 -3.32
C TYR A 160 -12.36 -6.13 -3.30
N VAL A 161 -13.66 -6.45 -3.24
CA VAL A 161 -14.72 -5.44 -3.11
C VAL A 161 -14.55 -4.64 -1.82
N VAL A 162 -14.24 -5.31 -0.71
CA VAL A 162 -14.01 -4.65 0.57
C VAL A 162 -12.77 -3.74 0.53
N VAL A 163 -11.67 -4.20 -0.07
CA VAL A 163 -10.45 -3.39 -0.24
C VAL A 163 -10.73 -2.16 -1.10
N ILE A 164 -11.37 -2.31 -2.28
CA ILE A 164 -11.71 -1.17 -3.15
C ILE A 164 -12.64 -0.18 -2.43
N ALA A 165 -13.61 -0.67 -1.66
CA ALA A 165 -14.49 0.18 -0.87
C ALA A 165 -13.70 0.99 0.17
N TYR A 166 -12.74 0.35 0.86
CA TYR A 166 -11.86 1.00 1.82
C TYR A 166 -10.94 2.03 1.16
N GLU A 167 -10.32 1.70 0.03
CA GLU A 167 -9.48 2.61 -0.76
C GLU A 167 -10.28 3.83 -1.24
N THR A 168 -11.49 3.62 -1.76
CA THR A 168 -12.37 4.70 -2.22
C THR A 168 -12.81 5.60 -1.05
N MET A 169 -13.09 5.00 0.11
CA MET A 169 -13.42 5.74 1.32
C MET A 169 -12.24 6.60 1.82
N THR A 170 -11.03 6.05 1.91
CA THR A 170 -9.85 6.79 2.37
C THR A 170 -9.44 7.89 1.38
N MET A 171 -9.55 7.62 0.07
CA MET A 171 -9.34 8.59 -1.00
C MET A 171 -10.36 9.73 -0.91
N SER A 172 -11.65 9.43 -0.78
CA SER A 172 -12.70 10.46 -0.69
C SER A 172 -12.58 11.32 0.58
N LEU A 173 -12.23 10.73 1.72
CA LEU A 173 -11.94 11.47 2.95
C LEU A 173 -10.73 12.41 2.81
N SER A 174 -9.66 11.92 2.17
CA SER A 174 -8.47 12.73 1.88
C SER A 174 -8.81 13.88 0.91
N ALA A 175 -9.56 13.58 -0.15
CA ALA A 175 -9.98 14.55 -1.16
C ALA A 175 -10.89 15.63 -0.60
N ALA A 176 -11.93 15.25 0.14
CA ALA A 176 -12.87 16.19 0.74
C ALA A 176 -12.15 17.20 1.66
N ARG A 177 -11.19 16.73 2.46
CA ARG A 177 -10.44 17.60 3.36
C ARG A 177 -9.49 18.54 2.60
N ILE A 178 -8.77 18.03 1.60
CA ILE A 178 -7.84 18.84 0.80
C ILE A 178 -8.60 19.89 -0.02
N LEU A 179 -9.70 19.52 -0.67
CA LEU A 179 -10.52 20.46 -1.46
C LEU A 179 -11.15 21.54 -0.57
N LYS A 180 -11.64 21.16 0.62
CA LYS A 180 -12.12 22.13 1.61
C LYS A 180 -11.01 23.11 2.00
N TRP A 181 -9.80 22.61 2.28
CA TRP A 181 -8.68 23.47 2.63
C TRP A 181 -8.29 24.42 1.50
N ARG A 182 -8.25 23.93 0.25
CA ARG A 182 -8.01 24.79 -0.93
C ARG A 182 -9.06 25.88 -1.11
N SER A 183 -10.33 25.58 -0.84
CA SER A 183 -11.40 26.58 -0.94
C SER A 183 -11.31 27.69 0.11
N GLN A 184 -10.61 27.45 1.22
CA GLN A 184 -10.45 28.39 2.33
C GLN A 184 -9.17 29.23 2.23
N ILE A 185 -8.21 28.86 1.38
CA ILE A 185 -6.93 29.56 1.22
C ILE A 185 -6.99 30.51 0.02
N THR A 186 -6.51 31.75 0.22
CA THR A 186 -6.36 32.74 -0.84
C THR A 186 -5.32 32.26 -1.88
N PRO A 187 -5.58 32.39 -3.20
CA PRO A 187 -4.71 31.86 -4.26
C PRO A 187 -3.25 32.36 -4.23
N SER A 188 -2.95 33.46 -3.53
CA SER A 188 -1.60 34.00 -3.35
C SER A 188 -0.72 33.21 -2.37
N THR A 189 -1.29 32.30 -1.57
CA THR A 189 -0.57 31.53 -0.52
C THR A 189 -0.62 30.02 -0.77
N GLN A 190 -0.74 29.61 -2.04
CA GLN A 190 -0.70 28.18 -2.38
C GLN A 190 0.69 27.63 -2.09
N THR A 191 0.76 26.68 -1.15
CA THR A 191 2.03 26.04 -0.80
C THR A 191 2.32 24.92 -1.80
N PRO A 192 3.51 24.90 -2.44
CA PRO A 192 3.86 23.88 -3.43
C PRO A 192 3.81 22.45 -2.86
N LEU A 193 3.98 22.32 -1.54
CA LEU A 193 3.86 21.04 -0.83
C LEU A 193 2.46 20.42 -0.96
N LEU A 194 1.39 21.22 -0.90
CA LEU A 194 0.01 20.73 -0.97
C LEU A 194 -0.36 20.28 -2.40
N ASP A 195 0.21 20.94 -3.42
CA ASP A 195 0.05 20.55 -4.82
C ASP A 195 0.77 19.24 -5.13
N THR A 196 2.03 19.10 -4.71
CA THR A 196 2.77 17.83 -4.90
C THR A 196 2.11 16.68 -4.14
N LEU A 197 1.65 16.93 -2.90
CA LEU A 197 0.97 15.92 -2.10
C LEU A 197 -0.36 15.46 -2.72
N TRP A 198 -1.09 16.40 -3.34
CA TRP A 198 -2.34 16.13 -4.04
C TRP A 198 -2.12 15.32 -5.31
N ASN A 199 -1.22 15.78 -6.17
CA ASN A 199 -1.02 15.19 -7.49
C ASN A 199 -0.42 13.78 -7.39
N ASP A 200 0.61 13.62 -6.56
CA ASP A 200 1.21 12.32 -6.33
C ASP A 200 0.23 11.41 -5.59
N GLY A 201 -0.41 11.96 -4.54
CA GLY A 201 -1.35 11.24 -3.70
C GLY A 201 -2.50 10.60 -4.46
N LEU A 202 -3.15 11.37 -5.34
CA LEU A 202 -4.32 10.95 -6.09
C LEU A 202 -3.97 9.90 -7.14
N MET A 203 -2.82 10.05 -7.81
CA MET A 203 -2.33 9.08 -8.78
C MET A 203 -2.19 7.69 -8.15
N TYR A 204 -1.69 7.60 -6.90
CA TYR A 204 -1.60 6.33 -6.19
C TYR A 204 -2.98 5.68 -5.99
N PHE A 205 -3.94 6.42 -5.40
CA PHE A 205 -5.28 5.88 -5.16
C PHE A 205 -5.96 5.39 -6.45
N THR A 206 -5.79 6.12 -7.55
CA THR A 206 -6.32 5.72 -8.86
C THR A 206 -5.73 4.40 -9.34
N TRP A 207 -4.40 4.21 -9.22
CA TRP A 207 -3.76 2.95 -9.60
C TRP A 207 -4.21 1.79 -8.72
N MET A 208 -4.37 2.00 -7.41
CA MET A 208 -4.84 0.95 -6.49
C MET A 208 -6.25 0.47 -6.83
N ILE A 209 -7.18 1.41 -7.03
CA ILE A 209 -8.56 1.11 -7.43
C ILE A 209 -8.59 0.38 -8.78
N ALA A 210 -7.79 0.85 -9.75
CA ALA A 210 -7.70 0.21 -11.06
C ALA A 210 -7.21 -1.25 -10.95
N LEU A 211 -6.19 -1.50 -10.12
CA LEU A 211 -5.69 -2.86 -9.86
C LEU A 211 -6.72 -3.74 -9.18
N GLY A 212 -7.48 -3.20 -8.21
CA GLY A 212 -8.60 -3.90 -7.59
C GLY A 212 -9.65 -4.32 -8.62
N ILE A 213 -10.02 -3.42 -9.53
CA ILE A 213 -10.98 -3.72 -10.62
C ILE A 213 -10.44 -4.80 -11.55
N VAL A 214 -9.17 -4.70 -11.96
CA VAL A 214 -8.52 -5.73 -12.79
C VAL A 214 -8.55 -7.09 -12.10
N ASN A 215 -8.30 -7.16 -10.79
CA ASN A 215 -8.37 -8.41 -10.06
C ASN A 215 -9.80 -8.96 -9.92
N ILE A 216 -10.82 -8.10 -9.79
CA ILE A 216 -12.21 -8.54 -9.88
C ILE A 216 -12.50 -9.18 -11.24
N ILE A 217 -12.05 -8.56 -12.34
CA ILE A 217 -12.21 -9.11 -13.70
C ILE A 217 -11.51 -10.48 -13.80
N ILE A 218 -10.28 -10.61 -13.27
CA ILE A 218 -9.53 -11.87 -13.25
C ILE A 218 -10.27 -12.95 -12.43
N ILE A 219 -10.97 -12.60 -11.36
CA ILE A 219 -11.75 -13.59 -10.59
C ILE A 219 -13.01 -14.04 -11.35
N LEU A 220 -13.64 -13.14 -12.09
CA LEU A 220 -14.85 -13.43 -12.87
C LEU A 220 -14.57 -14.26 -14.11
N HIS A 221 -13.44 -14.00 -14.79
CA HIS A 221 -13.13 -14.55 -16.11
C HIS A 221 -11.85 -15.39 -16.17
N GLY A 222 -10.95 -15.28 -15.20
CA GLY A 222 -9.63 -15.89 -15.22
C GLY A 222 -9.54 -17.23 -14.49
N GLY A 223 -8.58 -18.06 -14.93
CA GLY A 223 -8.21 -19.31 -14.28
C GLY A 223 -7.52 -19.10 -12.93
N VAL A 224 -7.42 -20.17 -12.13
CA VAL A 224 -6.82 -20.13 -10.78
C VAL A 224 -5.37 -19.61 -10.80
N HIS A 225 -4.57 -20.00 -11.79
CA HIS A 225 -3.18 -19.55 -11.92
C HIS A 225 -3.07 -18.04 -12.21
N VAL A 226 -3.96 -17.49 -13.05
CA VAL A 226 -4.00 -16.05 -13.37
C VAL A 226 -4.43 -15.24 -12.15
N ARG A 227 -5.37 -15.76 -11.35
CA ARG A 227 -5.77 -15.13 -10.08
C ARG A 227 -4.62 -15.03 -9.09
N THR A 228 -3.81 -16.09 -8.95
CA THR A 228 -2.65 -16.08 -8.06
C THR A 228 -1.62 -15.04 -8.51
N GLY A 229 -1.37 -14.92 -9.82
CA GLY A 229 -0.50 -13.89 -10.38
C GLY A 229 -1.06 -12.47 -10.20
N GLY A 230 -2.37 -12.27 -10.38
CA GLY A 230 -3.03 -10.97 -10.17
C GLY A 230 -2.98 -10.52 -8.71
N ALA A 231 -3.17 -11.45 -7.76
CA ALA A 231 -3.00 -11.20 -6.33
C ALA A 231 -1.54 -10.81 -5.99
N GLN A 232 -0.56 -11.46 -6.64
CA GLN A 232 0.85 -11.12 -6.46
C GLN A 232 1.19 -9.74 -7.02
N LEU A 233 0.66 -9.41 -8.20
CA LEU A 233 0.81 -8.09 -8.81
C LEU A 233 0.22 -7.00 -7.92
N GLN A 234 -1.00 -7.21 -7.40
CA GLN A 234 -1.61 -6.27 -6.46
C GLN A 234 -0.76 -6.11 -5.21
N THR A 235 -0.33 -7.20 -4.58
CA THR A 235 0.54 -7.13 -3.38
C THR A 235 1.80 -6.32 -3.66
N SER A 236 2.47 -6.58 -4.79
CA SER A 236 3.69 -5.90 -5.21
C SER A 236 3.44 -4.39 -5.37
N LEU A 237 2.35 -4.01 -6.04
CA LEU A 237 2.02 -2.61 -6.29
C LEU A 237 1.55 -1.88 -5.03
N HIS A 238 0.75 -2.50 -4.14
CA HIS A 238 0.43 -1.91 -2.82
C HIS A 238 1.73 -1.58 -2.06
N SER A 239 2.68 -2.52 -2.03
CA SER A 239 3.95 -2.33 -1.34
C SER A 239 4.81 -1.23 -1.99
N ILE A 240 5.01 -1.28 -3.31
CA ILE A 240 5.79 -0.27 -4.05
C ILE A 240 5.20 1.13 -3.85
N LEU A 241 3.89 1.29 -4.07
CA LEU A 241 3.25 2.60 -4.04
C LEU A 241 3.19 3.17 -2.61
N SER A 242 2.88 2.34 -1.60
CA SER A 242 2.87 2.77 -0.19
C SER A 242 4.26 3.06 0.38
N THR A 243 5.31 2.38 -0.10
CA THR A 243 6.68 2.64 0.36
C THR A 243 7.27 3.88 -0.34
N ARG A 244 7.02 4.06 -1.64
CA ARG A 244 7.44 5.26 -2.39
C ARG A 244 6.85 6.54 -1.86
N ILE A 245 5.58 6.53 -1.42
CA ILE A 245 4.97 7.73 -0.83
C ILE A 245 5.68 8.13 0.47
N ILE A 246 6.03 7.18 1.35
CA ILE A 246 6.78 7.47 2.58
C ILE A 246 8.16 8.03 2.23
N LEU A 247 8.87 7.42 1.27
CA LEU A 247 10.19 7.90 0.84
C LEU A 247 10.11 9.31 0.23
N HIS A 248 9.10 9.61 -0.58
CA HIS A 248 8.92 10.94 -1.14
C HIS A 248 8.65 11.97 -0.04
N LEU A 249 7.77 11.67 0.91
CA LEU A 249 7.51 12.56 2.04
C LEU A 249 8.76 12.79 2.91
N ALA A 250 9.53 11.73 3.17
CA ALA A 250 10.79 11.86 3.92
C ALA A 250 11.81 12.75 3.20
N LYS A 251 11.91 12.65 1.87
CA LYS A 251 12.75 13.53 1.03
C LYS A 251 12.31 15.00 1.14
N LEU A 252 11.01 15.26 1.00
CA LEU A 252 10.45 16.62 1.08
C LEU A 252 10.65 17.22 2.48
N GLY A 253 10.42 16.45 3.54
CA GLY A 253 10.63 16.88 4.92
C GLY A 253 12.09 17.29 5.19
N ARG A 254 13.06 16.53 4.68
CA ARG A 254 14.49 16.89 4.80
C ARG A 254 14.87 18.11 3.98
N ALA A 255 14.38 18.23 2.75
CA ALA A 255 14.65 19.39 1.89
C ALA A 255 14.15 20.68 2.55
N ARG A 256 12.94 20.64 3.12
CA ARG A 256 12.35 21.78 3.85
C ARG A 256 13.15 22.16 5.09
N ARG A 257 13.50 21.19 5.94
CA ARG A 257 14.32 21.45 7.13
C ARG A 257 15.69 22.04 6.79
N ARG A 258 16.26 21.68 5.63
CA ARG A 258 17.51 22.28 5.12
C ARG A 258 17.28 23.73 4.69
N GLN A 259 16.19 24.01 3.98
CA GLN A 259 15.81 25.37 3.57
C GLN A 259 15.59 26.28 4.78
N ASP A 260 14.86 25.83 5.79
CA ASP A 260 14.61 26.59 7.03
C ASP A 260 15.91 26.89 7.80
N ARG A 261 16.86 25.94 7.81
CA ARG A 261 18.18 26.16 8.42
C ARG A 261 18.99 27.22 7.67
N THR A 262 18.98 27.18 6.34
CA THR A 262 19.69 28.19 5.53
C THR A 262 19.06 29.57 5.67
N THR A 263 17.73 29.68 5.73
CA THR A 263 17.06 30.98 5.92
C THR A 263 17.35 31.57 7.29
N LEU A 264 17.31 30.76 8.36
CA LEU A 264 17.74 31.19 9.70
C LEU A 264 19.21 31.63 9.75
N ALA A 265 20.11 30.91 9.07
CA ALA A 265 21.52 31.25 9.04
C ALA A 265 21.82 32.54 8.25
N SER A 266 20.99 32.88 7.27
CA SER A 266 21.10 34.11 6.47
C SER A 266 20.31 35.30 7.03
N ALA A 267 19.51 35.10 8.09
CA ALA A 267 18.69 36.16 8.65
C ALA A 267 19.58 37.17 9.42
N PRO A 268 19.43 38.49 9.17
CA PRO A 268 20.16 39.50 9.93
C PRO A 268 19.81 39.37 11.43
N VAL A 269 20.81 39.51 12.31
CA VAL A 269 20.66 39.30 13.77
C VAL A 269 19.52 40.14 14.38
N SER A 270 19.18 41.27 13.77
CA SER A 270 18.07 42.14 14.17
C SER A 270 16.67 41.55 13.96
N SER A 271 16.48 40.54 13.09
CA SER A 271 15.18 39.90 12.87
C SER A 271 14.96 38.63 13.69
N LEU A 272 15.97 38.17 14.44
CA LEU A 272 15.84 37.04 15.38
C LEU A 272 15.16 37.44 16.71
N PHE A 273 14.95 38.74 16.94
CA PHE A 273 14.39 39.29 18.18
C PHE A 273 12.94 39.80 18.06
N THR A 274 12.26 39.66 16.92
CA THR A 274 10.83 39.98 16.80
C THR A 274 9.97 38.77 17.21
N PRO A 275 9.18 38.85 18.31
CA PRO A 275 8.53 37.69 18.92
C PRO A 275 7.24 37.22 18.20
N THR A 276 7.04 37.53 16.92
CA THR A 276 5.69 37.47 16.31
C THR A 276 5.52 36.58 15.08
N THR A 277 6.49 35.75 14.69
CA THR A 277 6.30 34.83 13.54
C THR A 277 6.56 33.35 13.85
N LEU A 278 6.64 32.99 15.12
CA LEU A 278 7.10 31.67 15.54
C LEU A 278 5.98 30.77 16.10
N VAL A 279 4.82 30.66 15.43
CA VAL A 279 3.88 29.55 15.67
C VAL A 279 3.03 29.26 14.42
N MET A 280 3.58 28.59 13.38
CA MET A 280 2.76 27.78 12.46
C MET A 280 3.52 26.89 11.46
N SER A 281 4.83 26.69 11.60
CA SER A 281 5.62 25.95 10.59
C SER A 281 6.37 24.72 11.11
N THR A 282 6.39 24.49 12.42
CA THR A 282 6.95 23.26 13.03
C THR A 282 6.08 22.03 12.77
N ASP A 283 4.79 22.20 12.46
CA ASP A 283 3.82 21.10 12.50
C ASP A 283 3.82 20.17 11.30
N ALA A 284 4.35 20.56 10.14
CA ALA A 284 4.28 19.72 8.94
C ALA A 284 5.35 18.62 8.90
N ALA A 285 6.49 18.83 9.59
CA ALA A 285 7.57 17.85 9.71
C ALA A 285 7.41 16.98 10.97
N SER A 286 6.92 17.54 12.07
CA SER A 286 6.48 16.78 13.26
C SER A 286 5.19 15.99 13.02
N TYR A 287 4.47 16.27 11.92
CA TYR A 287 3.21 15.63 11.56
C TYR A 287 3.28 14.11 11.38
N TRP A 288 4.48 13.55 11.19
CA TRP A 288 4.71 12.11 11.04
C TRP A 288 5.52 11.48 12.17
N ASP A 289 6.02 12.29 13.11
CA ASP A 289 6.53 11.80 14.39
C ASP A 289 5.33 11.62 15.33
N VAL A 290 4.94 10.35 15.51
CA VAL A 290 3.92 9.94 16.48
C VAL A 290 4.40 10.16 17.92
N ASP A 291 5.73 10.28 18.12
CA ASP A 291 6.37 10.32 19.44
C ASP A 291 6.76 11.73 19.92
N GLU A 292 6.59 12.79 19.11
CA GLU A 292 7.03 14.15 19.50
C GLU A 292 6.10 14.86 20.52
N LEU A 293 5.04 14.19 20.99
CA LEU A 293 4.09 14.74 21.96
C LEU A 293 3.99 13.96 23.29
N GLU A 294 4.75 12.87 23.47
CA GLU A 294 4.75 12.12 24.73
C GLU A 294 5.74 12.68 25.77
N TYR A 295 6.52 13.71 25.43
CA TYR A 295 7.48 14.38 26.32
C TYR A 295 7.18 15.86 26.60
N SER A 296 5.96 16.31 26.30
CA SER A 296 5.49 17.67 26.62
C SER A 296 4.33 17.63 27.62
N TYR A 297 4.62 17.07 28.81
CA TYR A 297 3.94 17.36 30.07
C TYR A 297 4.97 17.41 31.18
#